data_AF-A0A1B3MTB0-F1
#
_entry.id   AF-A0A1B3MTB0-F1
#
_cell.length_a   1.000
_cell.length_b   1.000
_cell.length_c   1.000
_cell.angle_alpha   90.00
_cell.angle_beta   90.00
_cell.angle_gamma   90.00
#
_symmetry.space_group_name_H-M   'P 1'
#
loop_
_entity.id
_entity.type
_entity.pdbx_description
1 polymer ?
#
loop_
_entity_poly.entity_id
_entity_poly.type
_entity_poly.pdbx_seq_one_letter_code
_entity_poly.pdbx_strand_id
1 'polypeptide(L)' 'MGSFSLMHWVIVLLVVMLLFGGGRISGLMGDVAKGIKSFKKGMADDDDATPTKPASRIEGQRVSEQDASVTTEDKTKV' A
#
# COMPACT_ATOMS: atom_id res chain seq x y z
N MET A 1 -25.27 13.49 -30.85
CA MET A 1 -23.89 14.01 -30.79
C MET A 1 -23.21 13.47 -29.52
N GLY A 2 -23.01 12.15 -29.42
CA GLY A 2 -22.59 11.47 -28.18
C GLY A 2 -21.23 10.77 -28.32
N SER A 3 -20.37 11.32 -29.17
CA SER A 3 -19.33 10.58 -29.87
C SER A 3 -18.08 10.23 -29.04
N PHE A 4 -17.99 10.57 -27.76
CA PHE A 4 -16.78 10.31 -26.95
C PHE A 4 -17.06 9.96 -25.48
N SER A 5 -18.25 9.47 -25.14
CA SER A 5 -18.75 9.59 -23.77
C SER A 5 -18.18 8.61 -22.74
N LEU A 6 -17.61 7.47 -23.14
CA LEU A 6 -17.03 6.51 -22.17
C LEU A 6 -15.97 5.61 -22.80
N MET A 7 -16.22 5.11 -24.01
CA MET A 7 -15.25 4.26 -24.73
C MET A 7 -13.93 4.98 -25.04
N HIS A 8 -13.97 6.29 -25.31
CA HIS A 8 -12.75 7.07 -25.52
C HIS A 8 -11.88 7.12 -24.25
N TRP A 9 -12.49 7.33 -23.09
CA TRP A 9 -11.76 7.35 -21.81
C TRP A 9 -11.11 6.00 -21.48
N VAL A 10 -11.76 4.89 -21.82
CA VAL A 10 -11.15 3.55 -21.68
C VAL A 10 -9.91 3.40 -22.58
N ILE A 11 -10.01 3.84 -23.83
CA ILE A 11 -8.88 3.79 -24.79
C ILE A 11 -7.73 4.70 -24.34
N VAL A 12 -8.03 5.90 -23.86
CA VAL A 12 -7.03 6.84 -23.34
C VAL A 12 -6.32 6.26 -22.12
N LEU A 13 -7.04 5.66 -21.17
CA LEU A 13 -6.40 5.00 -20.03
C LEU A 13 -5.50 3.84 -20.43
N LEU A 14 -5.92 3.04 -21.42
CA LEU A 14 -5.09 1.96 -21.95
C LEU A 14 -3.77 2.52 -22.52
N VAL A 15 -3.85 3.56 -23.34
CA VAL A 15 -2.66 4.19 -23.95
C VAL A 15 -1.75 4.81 -22.90
N VAL A 16 -2.30 5.52 -21.90
CA VAL A 16 -1.52 6.09 -20.79
C VAL A 16 -0.83 4.99 -19.99
N MET A 17 -1.52 3.89 -19.69
CA MET A 17 -0.92 2.74 -18.99
C MET A 17 0.25 2.12 -19.78
N LEU A 18 0.13 2.04 -21.11
CA LEU A 18 1.21 1.53 -21.98
C LEU A 18 2.40 2.50 -22.07
N LEU A 19 2.17 3.81 -22.18
CA LEU A 19 3.26 4.80 -22.28
C LEU A 19 4.03 4.96 -20.97
N PHE A 20 3.31 5.03 -19.86
CA PHE A 20 3.92 5.28 -18.56
C PHE A 20 4.39 3.99 -17.87
N GLY A 21 3.76 2.84 -18.19
CA GLY A 21 4.01 1.56 -17.54
C GLY A 21 3.57 1.53 -16.07
N GLY A 22 3.27 0.36 -15.54
CA GLY A 22 2.77 0.22 -14.15
C GLY A 22 3.71 0.79 -13.07
N GLY A 23 5.03 0.81 -13.33
CA GLY A 23 6.03 1.27 -12.37
C GLY A 23 5.99 2.77 -12.08
N ARG A 24 5.70 3.62 -13.07
CA ARG A 24 5.68 5.09 -12.89
C ARG A 24 4.37 5.56 -12.25
N ILE A 25 3.26 4.95 -12.63
CA ILE A 25 1.94 5.26 -12.08
C ILE A 25 1.84 4.84 -10.61
N SER A 26 2.40 3.69 -10.21
CA SER A 26 2.33 3.21 -8.82
C SER A 26 3.00 4.17 -7.82
N GLY A 27 4.22 4.65 -8.13
CA GLY A 27 4.93 5.61 -7.28
C GLY A 27 4.21 6.96 -7.19
N LEU A 28 3.81 7.51 -8.34
CA LEU A 28 3.10 8.80 -8.39
C LEU A 28 1.72 8.74 -7.73
N MET A 29 0.97 7.65 -7.95
CA MET A 29 -0.32 7.43 -7.31
C MET A 29 -0.17 7.26 -5.79
N GLY A 30 0.91 6.64 -5.32
CA GLY A 30 1.22 6.52 -3.90
C GLY A 30 1.42 7.88 -3.21
N ASP A 31 2.23 8.76 -3.81
CA ASP A 31 2.49 10.10 -3.28
C ASP A 31 1.24 11.00 -3.34
N VAL A 32 0.49 10.93 -4.46
CA VAL A 32 -0.78 11.65 -4.62
C VAL A 32 -1.82 11.15 -3.62
N ALA A 33 -1.96 9.83 -3.43
CA ALA A 33 -2.88 9.25 -2.46
C ALA A 33 -2.52 9.66 -1.02
N LYS A 34 -1.23 9.74 -0.69
CA LYS A 34 -0.77 10.19 0.63
C LYS A 34 -1.06 11.66 0.86
N GLY A 35 -0.85 12.52 -0.14
CA GLY A 35 -1.20 13.94 -0.10
C GLY A 35 -2.70 14.18 0.09
N ILE A 36 -3.54 13.51 -0.72
CA ILE A 36 -5.01 13.62 -0.63
C ILE A 36 -5.52 13.04 0.70
N LYS A 37 -4.93 11.94 1.20
CA LYS A 37 -5.32 11.34 2.49
C LYS A 37 -4.99 12.26 3.67
N SER A 38 -3.82 12.89 3.65
CA SER A 38 -3.45 13.89 4.67
C SER A 38 -4.30 15.15 4.58
N PHE A 39 -4.65 15.60 3.37
CA PHE A 39 -5.58 16.71 3.17
C PHE A 39 -6.97 16.39 3.72
N LYS A 40 -7.51 15.22 3.39
CA LYS A 40 -8.81 14.77 3.90
C LYS A 40 -8.79 14.56 5.42
N LYS A 41 -7.71 14.00 5.97
CA LYS A 41 -7.57 13.85 7.42
C LYS A 41 -7.44 15.21 8.11
N GLY A 42 -6.70 16.16 7.55
CA GLY A 42 -6.60 17.51 8.10
C GLY A 42 -7.95 18.24 8.10
N MET A 43 -8.73 18.12 7.02
CA MET A 43 -10.07 18.70 6.95
C MET A 43 -11.07 17.99 7.87
N ALA A 44 -10.97 16.66 8.02
CA ALA A 44 -11.83 15.89 8.92
C ALA A 44 -11.44 16.03 10.40
N ASP A 45 -10.19 16.37 10.73
CA ASP A 45 -9.76 16.66 12.11
C ASP A 45 -10.35 17.99 12.62
N ASP A 46 -10.66 18.93 11.71
CA ASP A 46 -11.34 20.19 12.02
C ASP A 46 -12.84 19.99 12.32
N ASP A 47 -13.46 18.98 11.71
CA ASP A 47 -14.89 18.64 11.89
C ASP A 47 -15.15 17.56 12.95
N ASP A 48 -14.24 16.61 13.18
CA ASP A 48 -14.42 15.48 14.09
C ASP A 48 -13.17 15.24 14.96
N ALA A 49 -13.20 15.75 16.18
CA ALA A 49 -12.25 15.43 17.24
C ALA A 49 -12.39 13.96 17.71
N THR A 50 -11.99 12.98 16.88
CA THR A 50 -11.80 11.58 17.32
C THR A 50 -10.51 10.97 16.73
N PRO A 51 -9.60 10.44 17.56
CA PRO A 51 -8.32 9.93 17.09
C PRO A 51 -8.51 8.55 16.47
N THR A 52 -8.60 8.46 15.14
CA THR A 52 -8.53 7.17 14.44
C THR A 52 -7.09 6.66 14.46
N LYS A 53 -6.85 5.80 15.45
CA LYS A 53 -5.83 4.75 15.61
C LYS A 53 -4.88 4.53 14.42
N PRO A 54 -3.54 4.60 14.63
CA PRO A 54 -2.59 4.25 13.58
C PRO A 54 -2.71 2.75 13.28
N ALA A 55 -3.02 2.44 12.02
CA ALA A 55 -2.79 1.12 11.45
C ALA A 55 -1.28 0.86 11.35
N SER A 56 -0.63 0.65 12.49
CA SER A 56 0.67 -0.01 12.56
C SER A 56 0.41 -1.50 12.38
N ARG A 57 0.27 -1.89 11.10
CA ARG A 57 0.36 -3.30 10.72
C ARG A 57 1.82 -3.67 10.82
N ILE A 58 2.16 -4.32 11.93
CA ILE A 58 3.40 -5.07 12.11
C ILE A 58 3.43 -6.14 11.01
N GLU A 59 4.07 -5.85 9.88
CA GLU A 59 4.40 -6.83 8.85
C GLU A 59 5.82 -6.53 8.36
N GLY A 60 6.75 -6.61 9.31
CA GLY A 60 8.15 -6.28 9.10
C GLY A 60 9.04 -6.75 10.25
N GLN A 61 8.72 -7.88 10.90
CA GLN A 61 9.64 -8.55 11.81
C GLN A 61 9.21 -10.00 12.09
N ARG A 62 9.06 -10.82 11.05
CA ARG A 62 9.34 -12.25 11.21
C ARG A 62 10.77 -12.44 10.74
N VAL A 63 11.65 -12.24 11.70
CA VAL A 63 13.07 -12.56 11.62
C VAL A 63 13.18 -13.97 11.06
N SER A 64 13.71 -14.06 9.85
CA SER A 64 14.44 -15.23 9.36
C SER A 64 15.58 -15.49 10.34
N GLU A 65 15.35 -16.30 11.37
CA GLU A 65 16.42 -16.83 12.24
C GLU A 65 15.85 -17.95 13.14
N GLN A 66 15.16 -18.94 12.56
CA GLN A 66 14.83 -20.18 13.26
C GLN A 66 14.76 -21.35 12.27
N ASP A 67 15.81 -21.54 11.47
CA ASP A 67 16.01 -22.82 10.75
C ASP A 67 17.48 -23.04 10.38
N ALA A 68 18.39 -22.77 11.32
CA ALA A 68 19.77 -23.26 11.22
C ALA A 68 20.39 -23.39 12.61
N SER A 69 20.72 -24.64 12.96
CA SER A 69 21.57 -25.04 14.09
C SER A 69 20.91 -25.23 15.46
N VAL A 70 20.37 -26.43 15.69
CA VAL A 70 20.77 -27.30 16.82
C VAL A 70 20.24 -28.71 16.52
N THR A 71 20.99 -29.42 15.68
CA THR A 71 21.25 -30.84 15.94
C THR A 71 22.38 -30.87 16.95
N THR A 72 22.17 -31.63 18.03
CA THR A 72 23.16 -32.34 18.85
C THR A 72 22.70 -32.35 20.32
N GLU A 73 22.31 -33.56 20.78
CA GLU A 73 22.63 -34.18 22.08
C GLU A 73 22.36 -33.34 23.35
N ASP A 74 21.59 -33.77 24.35
CA ASP A 74 21.98 -34.87 25.22
C ASP A 74 20.84 -35.25 26.20
N LYS A 75 20.88 -36.54 26.53
CA LYS A 75 20.26 -37.31 27.60
C LYS A 75 20.02 -36.55 28.92
N THR A 76 18.88 -36.78 29.57
CA THR A 76 18.78 -37.32 30.96
C THR A 76 17.38 -37.06 31.55
N LYS A 77 16.59 -38.14 31.53
CA LYS A 77 15.39 -38.33 32.34
C LYS A 77 15.83 -38.50 33.79
N VAL A 78 15.43 -37.59 34.67
CA VAL A 78 15.34 -37.81 36.13
C VAL A 78 13.94 -38.27 36.49
#